data_AF-A0A7X1IJE0-F1
#
_entry.id   AF-A0A7X1IJE0-F1
#
_cell.length_a   1.000
_cell.length_b   1.000
_cell.length_c   1.000
_cell.angle_alpha   90.00
_cell.angle_beta   90.00
_cell.angle_gamma   90.00
#
_symmetry.space_group_name_H-M   'P 1'
#
loop_
_entity.id
_entity.type
_entity.pdbx_description
1 polymer ?
#
loop_
_entity_poly.entity_id
_entity_poly.type
_entity_poly.pdbx_seq_one_letter_code
_entity_poly.pdbx_strand_id
1 'polypeptide(L)' 'MTVYRLVHAGYLPAIRVGRAFRVPEEAVHDYLRESLRSVS' A
#
# COMPACT_ATOMS: atom_id res chain seq x y z
N MET A 1 10.20 3.06 -1.94
CA MET A 1 8.97 3.89 -1.87
C MET A 1 8.48 3.91 -0.43
N THR A 2 7.90 5.01 0.09
CA THR A 2 7.31 5.02 1.45
C THR A 2 5.80 4.72 1.37
N VAL A 3 5.22 4.13 2.41
CA VAL A 3 3.77 3.83 2.47
C VAL A 3 2.93 5.09 2.21
N TYR A 4 3.34 6.23 2.79
CA TYR A 4 2.69 7.51 2.53
C TYR A 4 2.64 7.86 1.04
N ARG A 5 3.78 7.72 0.34
CA ARG A 5 3.86 8.01 -1.11
C ARG A 5 3.03 7.03 -1.94
N LEU A 6 2.98 5.75 -1.56
CA LEU A 6 2.16 4.74 -2.24
C LEU A 6 0.66 5.06 -2.16
N VAL A 7 0.19 5.47 -0.99
CA VAL A 7 -1.21 5.86 -0.79
C VAL A 7 -1.54 7.11 -1.62
N HIS A 8 -0.70 8.14 -1.58
CA HIS A 8 -0.97 9.39 -2.29
C HIS A 8 -0.83 9.26 -3.82
N ALA A 9 -0.05 8.28 -4.29
CA ALA A 9 0.08 7.97 -5.71
C ALA A 9 -0.97 6.95 -6.21
N GLY A 10 -1.90 6.50 -5.35
CA GLY A 10 -2.98 5.58 -5.73
C GLY A 10 -2.56 4.11 -5.87
N TYR A 11 -1.33 3.75 -5.50
CA TYR A 11 -0.83 2.38 -5.60
C TYR A 11 -1.33 1.47 -4.48
N LEU A 12 -1.63 2.02 -3.30
CA LEU A 12 -2.24 1.29 -2.20
C LEU A 12 -3.61 1.89 -1.87
N PRO A 13 -4.67 1.07 -1.82
CA PRO A 13 -5.97 1.53 -1.36
C PRO A 13 -5.88 1.93 0.12
N ALA A 14 -6.47 3.06 0.48
CA ALA A 14 -6.45 3.52 1.86
C ALA A 14 -7.73 4.25 2.24
N ILE A 15 -8.11 4.10 3.51
CA ILE A 15 -9.24 4.79 4.15
C ILE A 15 -8.67 5.84 5.09
N ARG A 16 -9.18 7.07 5.01
CA ARG A 16 -8.80 8.14 5.93
C ARG A 16 -9.57 8.01 7.25
N VAL A 17 -8.83 7.87 8.36
CA VAL A 17 -9.39 7.82 9.72
C VAL A 17 -8.78 8.96 10.52
N GLY A 18 -9.54 10.06 10.63
CA GLY A 18 -9.04 11.32 11.16
C GLY A 18 -7.86 11.85 10.34
N ARG A 19 -6.70 11.99 11.01
CA ARG A 19 -5.44 12.45 10.40
C ARG A 19 -4.54 11.32 9.90
N ALA A 20 -4.94 10.06 10.08
CA ALA A 20 -4.19 8.89 9.63
C ALA A 20 -4.86 8.22 8.42
N PHE A 21 -4.07 7.41 7.71
CA PHE A 21 -4.56 6.51 6.69
C PHE A 21 -4.48 5.06 7.18
N ARG A 22 -5.49 4.26 6.84
CA ARG A 22 -5.55 2.82 7.10
C ARG A 22 -5.51 2.10 5.77
N VAL A 23 -4.54 1.20 5.62
CA VAL A 23 -4.42 0.34 4.45
C VAL A 23 -4.92 -1.04 4.86
N PRO A 24 -5.80 -1.69 4.07
CA PRO A 24 -6.21 -3.07 4.32
C PRO A 24 -4.99 -3.99 4.32
N GLU A 25 -4.93 -4.93 5.25
CA GLU A 25 -3.82 -5.88 5.39
C GLU A 25 -3.59 -6.68 4.10
N GLU A 26 -4.68 -7.18 3.50
CA GLU A 26 -4.65 -7.94 2.25
C GLU A 26 -3.97 -7.16 1.11
N ALA A 27 -4.29 -5.88 0.97
CA ALA A 27 -3.68 -5.03 -0.05
C ALA A 27 -2.16 -4.84 0.16
N VAL A 28 -1.71 -4.83 1.42
CA VAL A 28 -0.27 -4.82 1.73
C VAL A 28 0.38 -6.15 1.33
N HIS A 29 -0.26 -7.28 1.65
CA HIS A 29 0.24 -8.60 1.29
C HIS A 29 0.31 -8.80 -0.23
N ASP A 30 -0.69 -8.34 -0.97
CA ASP A 30 -0.70 -8.41 -2.44
C ASP A 30 0.41 -7.55 -3.04
N TYR A 31 0.58 -6.32 -2.55
CA TYR A 31 1.67 -5.43 -2.98
C TYR A 31 3.04 -6.06 -2.73
N LEU A 32 3.26 -6.68 -1.56
CA LEU A 32 4.52 -7.35 -1.23
C LEU A 32 4.75 -8.57 -2.13
N ARG A 33 3.72 -9.39 -2.35
CA ARG A 33 3.81 -10.58 -3.21
C ARG A 33 4.18 -10.21 -4.64
N GLU A 34 3.54 -9.18 -5.20
CA GLU A 34 3.84 -8.68 -6.55
C GLU A 34 5.24 -8.07 -6.63
N SER A 35 5.60 -7.24 -5.64
CA SER A 35 6.93 -6.62 -5.57
C SER A 35 8.05 -7.66 -5.51
N LEU A 36 7.85 -8.77 -4.78
CA LEU A 36 8.84 -9.84 -4.71
C LEU A 36 8.95 -10.65 -6.00
N ARG A 37 7.81 -10.88 -6.69
CA ARG A 37 7.80 -11.59 -7.98
C ARG A 37 8.47 -10.81 -9.09
N SER A 38 8.21 -9.50 -9.16
CA SER A 38 8.77 -8.62 -10.20
C SER A 38 10.29 -8.39 -10.12
N VAL A 39 10.94 -8.82 -9.02
CA VAL A 39 12.39 -8.72 -8.82
C VAL A 39 13.12 -10.03 -9.20
N SER A 40 12.39 -11.13 -9.43
CA SER A 40 12.95 -12.42 -9.88
C SER A 40 12.90 -12.57 -11.39
#